data_AF-A0A3M2BVN2-F1
#
_entry.id   AF-A0A3M2BVN2-F1
#
_cell.length_a   1.000
_cell.length_b   1.000
_cell.length_c   1.000
_cell.angle_alpha   90.00
_cell.angle_beta   90.00
_cell.angle_gamma   90.00
#
_symmetry.space_group_name_H-M   'P 1'
#
loop_
_entity.id
_entity.type
_entity.pdbx_description
1 polymer ?
#
loop_
_entity_poly.entity_id
_entity_poly.type
_entity_poly.pdbx_seq_one_letter_code
_entity_poly.pdbx_strand_id
1 'polypeptide(L)'
;MRPAVLMVDPDDERRRAVSQGLSRYAYDVVPASSPLEGLRFAQGLGPSVIVAPADLLGFGDGSILERFAVQDRTMRRTLLLLGERSADADEVPEDVLFLAVDGLSAREIVRRLRLVLVGREVGLEPDLELRSLVGDLALMPLLELLRTLNRIQLSGTLRLQDGVLMLEEGQVIAARAGKASGVKAVCRLSRRKAGPFRLTLGATAAEREIELDFFDLMIRAIEEAQVVLPDPRARPRLDGNARLSGEFNRQERGLLEVVDRCETVGELLDALPASDGRIVEALNRLVERGVLRLHKPLAPVAVVTDSTGDLPPDLAAAHDVLVVPLSVIFGRHTFRDGVDIRARDFYQLLESEQAHPATRPPPDVEFVEHYTELLKHQDVVSVHISERLSETVAHARTAARVGASAIKLPPERERFALEVVDSKNVSMGLGLQALFAARMAMRQRPAREIAAWLRSIEKRIHLFFVVHTLEYLVRGGRLSKTRAAVGKLLGIKPILGVADGEVVPIDRVRGGRRAHPRIVQLLAQRIEPKKGIVLAVAHAKAPMWADRLGKLLKERFRVLELIETDIGPVVGTHTGPGCVGCVVFQPTAEEWPLIRPLDDGEE
;
A
#
# COMPACT_ATOMS: atom_id res chain seq x y z
N MET A 1 -13.66 26.60 -13.12
CA MET A 1 -13.35 26.44 -14.55
C MET A 1 -12.82 25.04 -14.75
N ARG A 2 -13.33 24.30 -15.75
CA ARG A 2 -12.77 23.00 -16.13
C ARG A 2 -11.45 23.23 -16.88
N PRO A 3 -10.47 22.30 -16.79
CA PRO A 3 -9.16 22.47 -17.38
C PRO A 3 -9.23 22.61 -18.91
N ALA A 4 -8.48 23.57 -19.45
CA ALA A 4 -8.32 23.72 -20.90
C ALA A 4 -7.44 22.61 -21.47
N VAL A 5 -7.88 22.03 -22.60
CA VAL A 5 -7.19 20.93 -23.29
C VAL A 5 -6.71 21.39 -24.64
N LEU A 6 -5.41 21.30 -24.89
CA LEU A 6 -4.84 21.54 -26.22
C LEU A 6 -4.72 20.19 -26.95
N MET A 7 -5.49 20.02 -28.04
CA MET A 7 -5.45 18.83 -28.89
C MET A 7 -4.65 19.16 -30.16
N VAL A 8 -3.37 18.79 -30.20
CA VAL A 8 -2.54 18.89 -31.39
C VAL A 8 -2.60 17.57 -32.13
N ASP A 9 -3.18 17.52 -33.31
CA ASP A 9 -3.27 16.28 -34.08
C ASP A 9 -3.44 16.62 -35.56
N PRO A 10 -2.60 16.15 -36.50
CA PRO A 10 -2.79 16.44 -37.90
C PRO A 10 -4.02 15.74 -38.50
N ASP A 11 -4.45 14.61 -37.93
CA ASP A 11 -5.65 13.88 -38.35
C ASP A 11 -6.92 14.66 -38.00
N ASP A 12 -7.59 15.21 -39.03
CA ASP A 12 -8.77 16.05 -38.86
C ASP A 12 -9.99 15.27 -38.34
N GLU A 13 -10.15 14.01 -38.74
CA GLU A 13 -11.29 13.19 -38.32
C GLU A 13 -11.16 12.86 -36.83
N ARG A 14 -9.99 12.36 -36.42
CA ARG A 14 -9.70 12.06 -35.01
C ARG A 14 -9.77 13.31 -34.15
N ARG A 15 -9.15 14.41 -34.58
CA ARG A 15 -9.17 15.71 -33.87
C ARG A 15 -10.59 16.20 -33.63
N ARG A 16 -11.47 16.19 -34.64
CA ARG A 16 -12.87 16.61 -34.50
C ARG A 16 -13.65 15.68 -33.58
N ALA A 17 -13.55 14.36 -33.78
CA ALA A 17 -14.30 13.39 -32.99
C ALA A 17 -13.94 13.44 -31.50
N VAL A 18 -12.64 13.55 -31.19
CA VAL A 18 -12.15 13.68 -29.82
C VAL A 18 -12.58 15.02 -29.19
N SER A 19 -12.42 16.13 -29.92
CA SER A 19 -12.79 17.47 -29.41
C SER A 19 -14.28 17.57 -29.10
N GLN A 20 -15.14 17.06 -29.99
CA GLN A 20 -16.59 17.01 -29.76
C GLN A 20 -16.94 16.11 -28.57
N GLY A 21 -16.29 14.95 -28.46
CA GLY A 21 -16.51 14.02 -27.35
C GLY A 21 -16.16 14.62 -25.99
N LEU A 22 -15.05 15.33 -25.87
CA LEU A 22 -14.64 16.02 -24.65
C LEU A 22 -15.54 17.22 -24.34
N SER A 23 -15.98 17.97 -25.35
CA SER A 23 -16.90 19.11 -25.19
C SER A 23 -18.26 18.70 -24.60
N ARG A 24 -18.74 17.48 -24.87
CA ARG A 24 -19.97 16.92 -24.23
C ARG A 24 -19.83 16.75 -22.72
N TYR A 25 -18.59 16.68 -22.23
CA TYR A 25 -18.27 16.72 -20.80
C TYR A 25 -17.79 18.11 -20.37
N ALA A 26 -18.21 19.18 -21.06
CA ALA A 26 -17.94 20.58 -20.73
C ALA A 26 -16.43 20.92 -20.56
N TYR A 27 -15.54 20.20 -21.22
CA TYR A 27 -14.12 20.58 -21.31
C TYR A 27 -13.91 21.58 -22.45
N ASP A 28 -13.11 22.61 -22.19
CA ASP A 28 -12.72 23.59 -23.20
C ASP A 28 -11.56 23.02 -24.02
N VAL A 29 -11.87 22.55 -25.24
CA VAL A 29 -10.88 21.95 -26.15
C VAL A 29 -10.45 22.97 -27.20
N VAL A 30 -9.15 23.16 -27.30
CA VAL A 30 -8.51 23.98 -28.33
C VAL A 30 -7.83 23.04 -29.34
N PRO A 31 -8.42 22.84 -30.53
CA PRO A 31 -7.81 22.01 -31.57
C PRO A 31 -6.70 22.77 -32.29
N ALA A 32 -5.59 22.08 -32.57
CA ALA A 32 -4.50 22.56 -33.40
C ALA A 32 -4.16 21.49 -34.44
N SER A 33 -3.95 21.92 -35.68
CA SER A 33 -3.64 21.06 -36.81
C SER A 33 -2.15 20.76 -36.94
N SER A 34 -1.28 21.54 -36.28
CA SER A 34 0.18 21.40 -36.33
C SER A 34 0.86 21.73 -34.99
N PRO A 35 2.08 21.22 -34.74
CA PRO A 35 2.86 21.56 -33.55
C PRO A 35 3.12 23.06 -33.38
N LEU A 36 3.41 23.78 -34.47
CA LEU A 36 3.66 25.21 -34.45
C LEU A 36 2.43 25.99 -33.99
N GLU A 37 1.26 25.62 -34.50
CA GLU A 37 -0.02 26.19 -34.07
C GLU A 37 -0.30 25.86 -32.60
N GLY A 38 -0.06 24.61 -32.19
CA GLY A 38 -0.18 24.17 -30.80
C GLY A 38 0.71 24.94 -29.84
N LEU A 39 1.97 25.20 -30.20
CA LEU A 39 2.90 26.00 -29.40
C LEU A 39 2.41 27.44 -29.19
N ARG A 40 1.88 28.08 -30.25
CA ARG A 40 1.30 29.42 -30.14
C ARG A 40 0.11 29.45 -29.18
N PHE A 41 -0.76 28.46 -29.26
CA PHE A 41 -1.91 28.33 -28.37
C PHE A 41 -1.48 28.03 -26.93
N ALA A 42 -0.49 27.17 -26.71
CA ALA A 42 -0.01 26.83 -25.38
C ALA A 42 0.57 28.04 -24.62
N GLN A 43 1.17 29.00 -25.33
CA GLN A 43 1.69 30.25 -24.74
C GLN A 43 0.58 31.20 -24.29
N GLY A 44 -0.52 31.30 -25.03
CA GLY A 44 -1.64 32.21 -24.72
C GLY A 44 -2.70 31.64 -23.77
N LEU A 45 -2.88 30.32 -23.76
CA LEU A 45 -3.98 29.65 -23.04
C LEU A 45 -3.55 28.98 -21.74
N GLY A 46 -2.26 28.66 -21.57
CA GLY A 46 -1.76 27.92 -20.41
C GLY A 46 -2.49 26.59 -20.15
N PRO A 47 -2.66 25.71 -21.15
CA PRO A 47 -3.47 24.50 -21.02
C PRO A 47 -2.92 23.55 -19.95
N SER A 48 -3.84 22.89 -19.24
CA SER A 48 -3.49 21.95 -18.15
C SER A 48 -3.10 20.57 -18.70
N VAL A 49 -3.66 20.20 -19.85
CA VAL A 49 -3.39 18.93 -20.55
C VAL A 49 -3.14 19.22 -22.03
N ILE A 50 -2.08 18.62 -22.55
CA ILE A 50 -1.68 18.69 -23.96
C ILE A 50 -1.72 17.26 -24.52
N VAL A 51 -2.41 17.08 -25.63
CA VAL A 51 -2.51 15.81 -26.36
C VAL A 51 -1.85 15.97 -27.71
N ALA A 52 -0.91 15.09 -28.06
CA ALA A 52 -0.17 15.15 -29.33
C ALA A 52 0.16 13.76 -29.87
N PRO A 53 0.30 13.55 -31.18
CA PRO A 53 0.89 12.35 -31.75
C PRO A 53 2.34 12.11 -31.29
N ALA A 54 2.74 10.84 -31.15
CA ALA A 54 4.09 10.44 -30.75
C ALA A 54 5.13 10.61 -31.88
N ASP A 55 4.69 10.48 -33.14
CA ASP A 55 5.50 10.56 -34.37
C ASP A 55 5.86 11.99 -34.79
N LEU A 56 5.24 13.00 -34.17
CA LEU A 56 5.65 14.40 -34.29
C LEU A 56 6.98 14.61 -33.55
N LEU A 57 8.06 14.13 -34.19
CA LEU A 57 9.44 14.14 -33.73
C LEU A 57 9.86 15.56 -33.32
N GLY A 58 10.09 15.67 -32.01
CA GLY A 58 10.30 16.87 -31.22
C GLY A 58 9.86 16.65 -29.77
N PHE A 59 8.91 15.73 -29.53
CA PHE A 59 8.40 15.42 -28.19
C PHE A 59 9.20 14.31 -27.44
N GLY A 60 10.00 13.51 -28.14
CA GLY A 60 10.69 12.34 -27.58
C GLY A 60 12.12 12.56 -27.05
N ASP A 61 12.76 13.71 -27.35
CA ASP A 61 14.13 14.01 -26.91
C ASP A 61 14.21 14.82 -25.60
N GLY A 62 13.06 15.11 -24.98
CA GLY A 62 12.96 15.93 -23.77
C GLY A 62 12.98 17.46 -24.00
N SER A 63 13.34 17.94 -25.19
CA SER A 63 13.50 19.37 -25.50
C SER A 63 12.17 20.14 -25.57
N ILE A 64 11.05 19.43 -25.71
CA ILE A 64 9.72 20.03 -25.81
C ILE A 64 9.13 20.38 -24.45
N LEU A 65 9.35 19.57 -23.42
CA LEU A 65 8.87 19.91 -22.07
C LEU A 65 9.52 21.22 -21.62
N GLU A 66 10.78 21.45 -21.97
CA GLU A 66 11.47 22.73 -21.80
C GLU A 66 10.85 23.86 -22.64
N ARG A 67 10.42 23.60 -23.89
CA ARG A 67 9.70 24.59 -24.73
C ARG A 67 8.28 24.90 -24.25
N PHE A 68 7.63 23.95 -23.57
CA PHE A 68 6.33 24.12 -22.92
C PHE A 68 6.45 24.64 -21.48
N ALA A 69 7.64 24.65 -20.89
CA ALA A 69 7.89 25.07 -19.51
C ALA A 69 8.50 26.47 -19.47
N VAL A 70 7.69 27.51 -19.20
CA VAL A 70 8.25 28.79 -18.73
C VAL A 70 7.37 29.48 -17.67
N GLN A 71 8.10 30.09 -16.72
CA GLN A 71 7.80 31.08 -15.67
C GLN A 71 7.19 30.63 -14.35
N ASP A 72 6.19 29.74 -14.33
CA ASP A 72 5.64 29.26 -13.07
C ASP A 72 5.98 27.79 -12.83
N ARG A 73 7.08 27.55 -12.10
CA ARG A 73 7.56 26.20 -11.73
C ARG A 73 6.55 25.41 -10.88
N THR A 74 5.45 26.03 -10.45
CA THR A 74 4.42 25.40 -9.62
C THR A 74 3.32 24.68 -10.41
N MET A 75 3.10 25.03 -11.69
CA MET A 75 2.03 24.45 -12.53
C MET A 75 2.51 23.24 -13.34
N ARG A 76 2.28 22.02 -12.81
CA ARG A 76 2.52 20.77 -13.55
C ARG A 76 1.52 20.61 -14.71
N ARG A 77 2.00 20.65 -15.96
CA ARG A 77 1.22 20.28 -17.16
C ARG A 77 1.27 18.77 -17.38
N THR A 78 0.22 18.18 -17.94
CA THR A 78 0.25 16.78 -18.41
C THR A 78 0.41 16.73 -19.91
N LEU A 79 1.47 16.08 -20.38
CA LEU A 79 1.62 15.72 -21.79
C LEU A 79 1.16 14.27 -21.98
N LEU A 80 0.29 14.07 -22.96
CA LEU A 80 -0.18 12.76 -23.39
C LEU A 80 0.12 12.56 -24.88
N LEU A 81 0.90 11.52 -25.18
CA LEU A 81 1.23 11.15 -26.54
C LEU A 81 0.31 10.06 -27.07
N LEU A 82 -0.18 10.20 -28.30
CA LEU A 82 -0.98 9.21 -29.03
C LEU A 82 -0.09 8.52 -30.07
N GLY A 83 0.02 7.19 -30.07
CA GLY A 83 0.90 6.50 -31.03
C GLY A 83 0.59 5.00 -31.21
N GLU A 84 1.41 4.34 -32.03
CA GLU A 84 1.31 2.89 -32.29
C GLU A 84 2.13 2.07 -31.26
N ARG A 85 1.67 0.87 -30.91
CA ARG A 85 2.15 0.11 -29.73
C ARG A 85 3.33 -0.83 -30.07
N SER A 86 4.59 -0.38 -30.02
CA SER A 86 5.70 -1.19 -29.44
C SER A 86 7.08 -0.51 -29.32
N ALA A 87 7.44 0.46 -30.16
CA ALA A 87 8.77 1.11 -30.11
C ALA A 87 8.73 2.46 -29.37
N ASP A 88 7.75 3.31 -29.70
CA ASP A 88 7.68 4.69 -29.20
C ASP A 88 7.45 4.73 -27.68
N ALA A 89 6.60 3.85 -27.15
CA ALA A 89 6.24 3.82 -25.72
C ALA A 89 7.43 3.53 -24.79
N ASP A 90 8.49 2.90 -25.29
CA ASP A 90 9.72 2.59 -24.56
C ASP A 90 10.71 3.76 -24.57
N GLU A 91 10.59 4.66 -25.55
CA GLU A 91 11.40 5.87 -25.71
C GLU A 91 10.76 7.09 -25.03
N VAL A 92 9.46 7.03 -24.73
CA VAL A 92 8.76 8.09 -23.99
C VAL A 92 9.29 8.21 -22.54
N PRO A 93 9.64 9.43 -22.09
CA PRO A 93 10.01 9.72 -20.69
C PRO A 93 8.99 9.21 -19.66
N GLU A 94 9.45 8.96 -18.42
CA GLU A 94 8.60 8.44 -17.34
C GLU A 94 7.48 9.40 -16.91
N ASP A 95 7.68 10.70 -17.10
CA ASP A 95 6.76 11.79 -16.75
C ASP A 95 5.74 12.12 -17.85
N VAL A 96 5.83 11.46 -19.01
CA VAL A 96 4.91 11.65 -20.13
C VAL A 96 3.96 10.45 -20.24
N LEU A 97 2.66 10.74 -20.30
CA LEU A 97 1.65 9.71 -20.52
C LEU A 97 1.68 9.29 -22.00
N PHE A 98 1.43 8.00 -22.24
CA PHE A 98 1.35 7.46 -23.59
C PHE A 98 0.07 6.64 -23.74
N LEU A 99 -0.69 6.92 -24.80
CA LEU A 99 -1.86 6.17 -25.18
C LEU A 99 -1.62 5.52 -26.54
N ALA A 100 -1.52 4.19 -26.53
CA ALA A 100 -1.62 3.42 -27.75
C ALA A 100 -3.02 3.55 -28.34
N VAL A 101 -3.14 4.08 -29.56
CA VAL A 101 -4.44 4.33 -30.21
C VAL A 101 -4.85 3.26 -31.21
N ASP A 102 -3.96 2.30 -31.52
CA ASP A 102 -4.25 1.20 -32.46
C ASP A 102 -5.49 0.42 -32.05
N GLY A 103 -6.45 0.32 -32.98
CA GLY A 103 -7.71 -0.39 -32.76
C GLY A 103 -8.66 0.27 -31.75
N LEU A 104 -8.38 1.49 -31.27
CA LEU A 104 -9.28 2.22 -30.40
C LEU A 104 -10.25 3.10 -31.20
N SER A 105 -11.54 3.04 -30.85
CA SER A 105 -12.52 3.99 -31.38
C SER A 105 -12.30 5.40 -30.80
N ALA A 106 -12.77 6.44 -31.50
CA ALA A 106 -12.75 7.81 -30.97
C ALA A 106 -13.45 7.94 -29.60
N ARG A 107 -14.51 7.17 -29.37
CA ARG A 107 -15.21 7.11 -28.06
C ARG A 107 -14.29 6.56 -26.96
N GLU A 108 -13.48 5.56 -27.27
CA GLU A 108 -12.53 4.98 -26.32
C GLU A 108 -11.37 5.93 -26.03
N ILE A 109 -10.87 6.64 -27.05
CA ILE A 109 -9.86 7.70 -26.89
C ILE A 109 -10.40 8.79 -25.96
N VAL A 110 -11.61 9.30 -26.21
CA VAL A 110 -12.28 10.29 -25.35
C VAL A 110 -12.43 9.78 -23.92
N ARG A 111 -12.78 8.50 -23.72
CA ARG A 111 -12.90 7.91 -22.39
C ARG A 111 -11.58 7.94 -21.63
N ARG A 112 -10.47 7.56 -22.28
CA ARG A 112 -9.14 7.55 -21.67
C ARG A 112 -8.58 8.96 -21.46
N LEU A 113 -8.88 9.90 -22.35
CA LEU A 113 -8.56 11.32 -22.16
C LEU A 113 -9.31 11.91 -20.97
N ARG A 114 -10.61 11.60 -20.84
CA ARG A 114 -11.42 12.01 -19.71
C ARG A 114 -10.83 11.50 -18.39
N LEU A 115 -10.22 10.31 -18.38
CA LEU A 115 -9.51 9.81 -17.20
C LEU A 115 -8.40 10.76 -16.76
N VAL A 116 -7.53 11.18 -17.68
CA VAL A 116 -6.42 12.12 -17.39
C VAL A 116 -6.95 13.45 -16.85
N LEU A 117 -8.02 13.97 -17.45
CA LEU A 117 -8.65 15.23 -17.06
C LEU A 117 -9.29 15.16 -15.67
N VAL A 118 -10.09 14.12 -15.42
CA VAL A 118 -10.68 13.89 -14.09
C VAL A 118 -9.58 13.71 -13.05
N GLY A 119 -8.54 12.94 -13.35
CA GLY A 119 -7.38 12.78 -12.47
C GLY A 119 -6.78 14.12 -12.05
N ARG A 120 -6.62 15.05 -12.98
CA ARG A 120 -6.17 16.42 -12.67
C ARG A 120 -7.15 17.18 -11.77
N GLU A 121 -8.45 17.10 -12.04
CA GLU A 121 -9.48 17.79 -11.24
C GLU A 121 -9.56 17.27 -9.80
N VAL A 122 -9.29 15.97 -9.59
CA VAL A 122 -9.36 15.32 -8.27
C VAL A 122 -7.99 15.06 -7.63
N GLY A 123 -6.89 15.49 -8.25
CA GLY A 123 -5.54 15.28 -7.71
C GLY A 123 -5.06 13.83 -7.71
N LEU A 124 -5.56 13.01 -8.64
CA LEU A 124 -5.16 11.60 -8.82
C LEU A 124 -4.40 11.40 -10.13
N GLU A 125 -3.55 10.38 -10.14
CA GLU A 125 -2.81 10.00 -11.34
C GLU A 125 -3.52 8.86 -12.08
N PRO A 126 -3.58 8.89 -13.42
CA PRO A 126 -4.05 7.75 -14.18
C PRO A 126 -3.02 6.61 -14.14
N ASP A 127 -3.50 5.37 -14.21
CA ASP A 127 -2.62 4.23 -14.40
C ASP A 127 -1.97 4.25 -15.80
N LEU A 128 -0.92 3.46 -15.99
CA LEU A 128 -0.13 3.48 -17.23
C LEU A 128 -0.90 3.12 -18.50
N GLU A 129 -2.02 2.39 -18.36
CA GLU A 129 -2.88 2.03 -19.49
C GLU A 129 -4.01 3.04 -19.73
N LEU A 130 -4.11 4.07 -18.88
CA LEU A 130 -5.17 5.07 -18.87
C LEU A 130 -6.57 4.44 -18.78
N ARG A 131 -6.71 3.41 -17.95
CA ARG A 131 -7.97 2.68 -17.70
C ARG A 131 -8.63 3.07 -16.39
N SER A 132 -7.87 3.59 -15.44
CA SER A 132 -8.37 3.99 -14.12
C SER A 132 -7.46 4.99 -13.44
N LEU A 133 -8.00 5.78 -12.51
CA LEU A 133 -7.21 6.60 -11.60
C LEU A 133 -6.73 5.75 -10.44
N VAL A 134 -5.50 5.99 -9.99
CA VAL A 134 -4.89 5.34 -8.84
C VAL A 134 -4.61 6.37 -7.75
N GLY A 135 -4.73 5.96 -6.51
CA GLY A 135 -4.42 6.78 -5.34
C GLY A 135 -4.18 5.92 -4.11
N ASP A 136 -3.90 6.58 -3.00
CA ASP A 136 -3.78 5.94 -1.69
C ASP A 136 -4.65 6.68 -0.67
N LEU A 137 -5.38 5.93 0.17
CA LEU A 137 -6.24 6.50 1.20
C LEU A 137 -5.49 7.31 2.26
N ALA A 138 -4.18 7.07 2.42
CA ALA A 138 -3.32 7.87 3.29
C ALA A 138 -3.16 9.29 2.74
N LEU A 139 -3.18 9.46 1.41
CA LEU A 139 -3.05 10.75 0.72
C LEU A 139 -4.40 11.45 0.55
N MET A 140 -5.42 10.69 0.13
CA MET A 140 -6.79 11.16 -0.05
C MET A 140 -7.75 10.22 0.68
N PRO A 141 -8.11 10.52 1.94
CA PRO A 141 -9.00 9.69 2.74
C PRO A 141 -10.32 9.41 2.03
N LEU A 142 -10.90 8.24 2.26
CA LEU A 142 -12.08 7.77 1.52
C LEU A 142 -13.22 8.78 1.56
N LEU A 143 -13.49 9.36 2.73
CA LEU A 143 -14.56 10.34 2.91
C LEU A 143 -14.31 11.65 2.14
N GLU A 144 -13.05 12.08 2.03
CA GLU A 144 -12.68 13.25 1.23
C GLU A 144 -12.77 12.95 -0.27
N LEU A 145 -12.32 11.77 -0.69
CA LEU A 145 -12.49 11.29 -2.05
C LEU A 145 -13.97 11.27 -2.43
N LEU A 146 -14.83 10.61 -1.65
CA LEU A 146 -16.26 10.52 -1.91
C LEU A 146 -16.93 11.90 -2.03
N ARG A 147 -16.56 12.88 -1.19
CA ARG A 147 -17.02 14.27 -1.32
C ARG A 147 -16.59 14.90 -2.64
N THR A 148 -15.34 14.69 -3.04
CA THR A 148 -14.80 15.20 -4.30
C THR A 148 -15.53 14.58 -5.50
N LEU A 149 -15.74 13.26 -5.49
CA LEU A 149 -16.45 12.53 -6.53
C LEU A 149 -17.93 12.94 -6.61
N ASN A 150 -18.56 13.20 -5.46
CA ASN A 150 -19.92 13.73 -5.37
C ASN A 150 -20.04 15.11 -6.01
N ARG A 151 -19.12 16.03 -5.68
CA ARG A 151 -19.08 17.40 -6.22
C ARG A 151 -18.98 17.44 -7.75
N ILE A 152 -18.24 16.52 -8.35
CA ILE A 152 -18.10 16.44 -9.82
C ILE A 152 -19.09 15.47 -10.48
N GLN A 153 -20.04 14.92 -9.71
CA GLN A 153 -21.08 13.98 -10.16
C GLN A 153 -20.53 12.78 -10.94
N LEU A 154 -19.47 12.17 -10.41
CA LEU A 154 -18.78 11.09 -11.11
C LEU A 154 -19.50 9.74 -10.94
N SER A 155 -19.75 9.05 -12.04
CA SER A 155 -20.12 7.63 -12.04
C SER A 155 -18.91 6.73 -12.28
N GLY A 156 -18.85 5.62 -11.55
CA GLY A 156 -17.75 4.68 -11.68
C GLY A 156 -17.68 3.64 -10.56
N THR A 157 -16.58 2.91 -10.53
CA THR A 157 -16.31 1.91 -9.49
C THR A 157 -15.01 2.25 -8.80
N LEU A 158 -15.08 2.42 -7.48
CA LEU A 158 -13.94 2.61 -6.61
C LEU A 158 -13.58 1.28 -5.96
N ARG A 159 -12.46 0.68 -6.38
CA ARG A 159 -11.92 -0.56 -5.82
C ARG A 159 -10.85 -0.23 -4.79
N LEU A 160 -10.99 -0.85 -3.63
CA LEU A 160 -10.07 -0.82 -2.50
C LEU A 160 -9.48 -2.21 -2.34
N GLN A 161 -8.42 -2.37 -1.54
CA GLN A 161 -7.77 -3.66 -1.32
C GLN A 161 -8.76 -4.78 -0.94
N ASP A 162 -9.68 -4.50 -0.01
CA ASP A 162 -10.62 -5.50 0.53
C ASP A 162 -12.10 -5.09 0.34
N GLY A 163 -12.37 -4.29 -0.68
CA GLY A 163 -13.74 -3.88 -0.96
C GLY A 163 -13.94 -3.05 -2.22
N VAL A 164 -15.19 -2.75 -2.49
CA VAL A 164 -15.60 -1.98 -3.67
C VAL A 164 -16.78 -1.10 -3.34
N LEU A 165 -16.79 0.11 -3.88
CA LEU A 165 -17.92 1.03 -3.90
C LEU A 165 -18.33 1.29 -5.35
N MET A 166 -19.64 1.25 -5.61
CA MET A 166 -20.23 1.64 -6.88
C MET A 166 -20.85 3.04 -6.76
N LEU A 167 -20.52 3.90 -7.72
CA LEU A 167 -20.91 5.29 -7.75
C LEU A 167 -21.77 5.59 -8.97
N GLU A 168 -22.88 6.27 -8.75
CA GLU A 168 -23.75 6.78 -9.80
C GLU A 168 -24.02 8.26 -9.53
N GLU A 169 -23.61 9.12 -10.47
CA GLU A 169 -23.74 10.58 -10.36
C GLU A 169 -23.18 11.13 -9.05
N GLY A 170 -22.08 10.51 -8.57
CA GLY A 170 -21.42 10.89 -7.33
C GLY A 170 -22.06 10.35 -6.04
N GLN A 171 -23.16 9.58 -6.13
CA GLN A 171 -23.79 8.89 -5.00
C GLN A 171 -23.24 7.47 -4.86
N VAL A 172 -23.05 6.98 -3.63
CA VAL A 172 -22.68 5.57 -3.39
C VAL A 172 -23.96 4.73 -3.41
N ILE A 173 -24.15 3.93 -4.45
CA ILE A 173 -25.37 3.13 -4.62
C ILE A 173 -25.26 1.71 -4.05
N ALA A 174 -24.03 1.17 -3.97
CA ALA A 174 -23.76 -0.15 -3.44
C ALA A 174 -22.30 -0.23 -2.95
N ALA A 175 -22.06 -1.11 -1.97
CA ALA A 175 -20.72 -1.35 -1.43
C ALA A 175 -20.56 -2.78 -0.92
N ARG A 176 -19.33 -3.29 -0.95
CA ARG A 176 -18.92 -4.60 -0.42
C ARG A 176 -17.58 -4.49 0.30
N ALA A 177 -17.46 -5.14 1.46
CA ALA A 177 -16.23 -5.21 2.25
C ALA A 177 -16.16 -6.53 3.02
N GLY A 178 -15.37 -7.48 2.54
CA GLY A 178 -15.44 -8.88 3.01
C GLY A 178 -16.87 -9.43 2.88
N LYS A 179 -17.44 -9.95 3.98
CA LYS A 179 -18.83 -10.43 4.05
C LYS A 179 -19.88 -9.32 4.18
N ALA A 180 -19.47 -8.07 4.43
CA ALA A 180 -20.40 -6.96 4.61
C ALA A 180 -20.86 -6.34 3.27
N SER A 181 -22.10 -5.83 3.27
CA SER A 181 -22.76 -5.17 2.16
C SER A 181 -23.38 -3.82 2.57
N GLY A 182 -23.71 -2.99 1.57
CA GLY A 182 -24.46 -1.74 1.75
C GLY A 182 -23.78 -0.75 2.71
N VAL A 183 -24.56 -0.14 3.60
CA VAL A 183 -24.07 0.87 4.56
C VAL A 183 -22.98 0.31 5.47
N LYS A 184 -23.11 -0.94 5.92
CA LYS A 184 -22.10 -1.59 6.77
C LYS A 184 -20.75 -1.71 6.05
N ALA A 185 -20.77 -2.02 4.75
CA ALA A 185 -19.55 -2.07 3.96
C ALA A 185 -18.91 -0.69 3.83
N VAL A 186 -19.69 0.37 3.58
CA VAL A 186 -19.16 1.76 3.54
C VAL A 186 -18.51 2.13 4.87
N CYS A 187 -19.19 1.85 5.98
CA CYS A 187 -18.69 1.99 7.34
C CYS A 187 -17.34 1.30 7.55
N ARG A 188 -17.21 0.01 7.20
CA ARG A 188 -15.93 -0.73 7.30
C ARG A 188 -14.82 -0.12 6.45
N LEU A 189 -15.13 0.25 5.22
CA LEU A 189 -14.15 0.84 4.30
C LEU A 189 -13.71 2.23 4.76
N SER A 190 -14.60 3.00 5.39
CA SER A 190 -14.29 4.34 5.91
C SER A 190 -13.33 4.36 7.10
N ARG A 191 -13.19 3.23 7.82
CA ARG A 191 -12.21 3.06 8.89
C ARG A 191 -10.76 2.97 8.37
N ARG A 192 -10.57 2.65 7.08
CA ARG A 192 -9.23 2.54 6.50
C ARG A 192 -8.58 3.91 6.41
N LYS A 193 -7.39 4.01 7.00
CA LYS A 193 -6.59 5.23 7.03
C LYS A 193 -5.50 5.27 5.95
N ALA A 194 -5.25 4.15 5.29
CA ALA A 194 -4.21 4.00 4.29
C ALA A 194 -4.56 2.86 3.32
N GLY A 195 -3.84 2.79 2.21
CA GLY A 195 -3.89 1.69 1.27
C GLY A 195 -4.33 2.12 -0.13
N PRO A 196 -3.88 1.38 -1.16
CA PRO A 196 -4.11 1.77 -2.54
C PRO A 196 -5.58 1.63 -2.91
N PHE A 197 -6.02 2.50 -3.83
CA PHE A 197 -7.33 2.42 -4.43
C PHE A 197 -7.26 2.67 -5.94
N ARG A 198 -8.26 2.16 -6.65
CA ARG A 198 -8.43 2.34 -8.08
C ARG A 198 -9.84 2.81 -8.40
N LEU A 199 -9.95 3.91 -9.11
CA LEU A 199 -11.21 4.48 -9.58
C LEU A 199 -11.35 4.30 -11.09
N THR A 200 -12.29 3.46 -11.51
CA THR A 200 -12.63 3.25 -12.92
C THR A 200 -13.86 4.09 -13.26
N LEU A 201 -13.76 4.90 -14.32
CA LEU A 201 -14.88 5.74 -14.77
C LEU A 201 -15.86 4.96 -15.64
N GLY A 202 -17.15 5.21 -15.47
CA GLY A 202 -18.19 4.66 -16.35
C GLY A 202 -19.49 4.33 -15.62
N ALA A 203 -20.45 3.80 -16.38
CA ALA A 203 -21.68 3.27 -15.81
C ALA A 203 -21.40 2.04 -14.94
N THR A 204 -22.16 1.90 -13.86
CA THR A 204 -22.12 0.73 -12.97
C THR A 204 -23.33 -0.15 -13.26
N ALA A 205 -23.13 -1.46 -13.38
CA ALA A 205 -24.23 -2.42 -13.58
C ALA A 205 -24.86 -2.91 -12.26
N ALA A 206 -24.52 -2.27 -11.13
CA ALA A 206 -25.01 -2.68 -9.81
C ALA A 206 -26.41 -2.13 -9.55
N GLU A 207 -27.27 -2.93 -8.93
CA GLU A 207 -28.52 -2.45 -8.36
C GLU A 207 -28.26 -1.55 -7.16
N ARG A 208 -29.14 -0.57 -6.94
CA ARG A 208 -29.06 0.30 -5.77
C ARG A 208 -29.45 -0.50 -4.52
N GLU A 209 -28.53 -0.55 -3.56
CA GLU A 209 -28.71 -1.20 -2.26
C GLU A 209 -28.67 -0.20 -1.09
N ILE A 210 -28.11 0.98 -1.35
CA ILE A 210 -27.97 2.06 -0.37
C ILE A 210 -28.98 3.14 -0.71
N GLU A 211 -30.03 3.22 0.10
CA GLU A 211 -31.10 4.21 -0.03
C GLU A 211 -30.81 5.52 0.74
N LEU A 212 -29.73 5.56 1.52
CA LEU A 212 -29.32 6.78 2.20
C LEU A 212 -28.83 7.82 1.19
N ASP A 213 -29.19 9.08 1.42
CA ASP A 213 -28.55 10.17 0.70
C ASP A 213 -27.07 10.30 1.10
N PHE A 214 -26.32 11.07 0.30
CA PHE A 214 -24.89 11.26 0.53
C PHE A 214 -24.56 11.80 1.92
N PHE A 215 -25.33 12.76 2.44
CA PHE A 215 -25.02 13.39 3.73
C PHE A 215 -25.24 12.41 4.88
N ASP A 216 -26.36 11.69 4.89
CA ASP A 216 -26.68 10.69 5.90
C ASP A 216 -25.68 9.53 5.90
N LEU A 217 -25.29 9.06 4.71
CA LEU A 217 -24.26 8.03 4.58
C LEU A 217 -22.92 8.48 5.15
N MET A 218 -22.53 9.73 4.85
CA MET A 218 -21.28 10.31 5.33
C MET A 218 -21.28 10.48 6.86
N ILE A 219 -22.38 10.92 7.47
CA ILE A 219 -22.51 11.03 8.93
C ILE A 219 -22.30 9.66 9.57
N ARG A 220 -22.99 8.62 9.08
CA ARG A 220 -22.84 7.26 9.62
C ARG A 220 -21.42 6.74 9.52
N ALA A 221 -20.76 6.98 8.39
CA ALA A 221 -19.38 6.56 8.19
C ALA A 221 -18.41 7.29 9.15
N ILE A 222 -18.65 8.58 9.43
CA ILE A 222 -17.85 9.37 10.37
C ILE A 222 -18.02 8.87 11.80
N GLU A 223 -19.27 8.69 12.26
CA GLU A 223 -19.57 8.17 13.60
C GLU A 223 -18.93 6.80 13.82
N GLU A 224 -19.10 5.92 12.83
CA GLU A 224 -18.53 4.59 12.85
C GLU A 224 -17.00 4.62 12.94
N ALA A 225 -16.33 5.47 12.17
CA ALA A 225 -14.87 5.54 12.13
C ALA A 225 -14.21 5.90 13.48
N GLN A 226 -14.99 6.45 14.43
CA GLN A 226 -14.53 6.79 15.78
C GLN A 226 -14.68 5.66 16.78
N VAL A 227 -15.48 4.63 16.49
CA VAL A 227 -15.70 3.52 17.42
C VAL A 227 -14.46 2.64 17.50
N VAL A 228 -13.96 2.39 18.72
CA VAL A 228 -12.88 1.42 18.94
C VAL A 228 -13.48 0.01 18.89
N LEU A 229 -13.05 -0.77 17.91
CA LEU A 229 -13.45 -2.17 17.80
C LEU A 229 -12.61 -3.02 18.78
N PRO A 230 -13.20 -4.01 19.46
CA PRO A 230 -12.44 -5.01 20.20
C PRO A 230 -11.60 -5.85 19.22
N ASP A 231 -10.63 -6.61 19.75
CA ASP A 231 -9.86 -7.57 18.95
C ASP A 231 -10.85 -8.53 18.27
N PRO A 232 -10.91 -8.59 16.93
CA PRO A 232 -11.85 -9.47 16.23
C PRO A 232 -11.58 -10.94 16.54
N ARG A 233 -10.38 -11.31 17.00
CA ARG A 233 -10.05 -12.69 17.40
C ARG A 233 -10.47 -13.00 18.84
N ALA A 234 -10.87 -11.99 19.62
CA ALA A 234 -11.35 -12.23 20.98
C ALA A 234 -12.54 -13.20 20.95
N ARG A 235 -12.59 -14.10 21.93
CA ARG A 235 -13.66 -15.10 22.02
C ARG A 235 -14.77 -14.58 22.95
N PRO A 236 -15.98 -14.28 22.42
CA PRO A 236 -17.11 -13.90 23.25
C PRO A 236 -17.70 -15.14 23.92
N ARG A 237 -17.87 -15.11 25.25
CA ARG A 237 -18.49 -16.20 26.00
C ARG A 237 -19.57 -15.66 26.92
N LEU A 238 -20.73 -16.33 26.94
CA LEU A 238 -21.75 -16.11 27.96
C LEU A 238 -21.16 -16.44 29.33
N ASP A 239 -21.37 -15.54 30.30
CA ASP A 239 -21.04 -15.84 31.68
C ASP A 239 -22.13 -16.77 32.24
N GLY A 240 -21.75 -18.00 32.60
CA GLY A 240 -22.68 -19.01 33.14
C GLY A 240 -23.38 -18.59 34.44
N ASN A 241 -22.92 -17.53 35.10
CA ASN A 241 -23.54 -16.96 36.30
C ASN A 241 -24.41 -15.73 36.01
N ALA A 242 -24.52 -15.30 34.75
CA ALA A 242 -25.29 -14.11 34.38
C ALA A 242 -26.79 -14.33 34.61
N ARG A 243 -27.43 -13.42 35.36
CA ARG A 243 -28.89 -13.36 35.43
C ARG A 243 -29.41 -12.64 34.19
N LEU A 244 -29.99 -13.38 33.24
CA LEU A 244 -30.63 -12.85 32.02
C LEU A 244 -31.97 -12.12 32.28
N SER A 245 -32.23 -11.69 33.52
CA SER A 245 -33.53 -11.20 33.98
C SER A 245 -33.81 -9.71 33.69
N GLY A 246 -33.21 -9.14 32.64
CA GLY A 246 -33.36 -7.72 32.28
C GLY A 246 -33.90 -7.50 30.87
N GLU A 247 -34.50 -6.34 30.60
CA GLU A 247 -34.95 -5.99 29.25
C GLU A 247 -33.74 -5.76 28.33
N PHE A 248 -33.58 -6.61 27.32
CA PHE A 248 -32.60 -6.43 26.26
C PHE A 248 -33.22 -5.66 25.10
N ASN A 249 -32.49 -4.70 24.53
CA ASN A 249 -32.94 -4.03 23.30
C ASN A 249 -32.80 -4.96 22.08
N ARG A 250 -33.30 -4.52 20.93
CA ARG A 250 -33.28 -5.32 19.69
C ARG A 250 -31.88 -5.78 19.27
N GLN A 251 -30.85 -4.94 19.46
CA GLN A 251 -29.48 -5.27 19.07
C GLN A 251 -28.85 -6.29 20.03
N GLU A 252 -29.07 -6.12 21.33
CA GLU A 252 -28.59 -7.06 22.35
C GLU A 252 -29.23 -8.44 22.19
N ARG A 253 -30.53 -8.52 21.88
CA ARG A 253 -31.19 -9.81 21.59
C ARG A 253 -30.59 -10.49 20.37
N GLY A 254 -30.41 -9.76 19.28
CA GLY A 254 -29.79 -10.31 18.07
C GLY A 254 -28.39 -10.85 18.36
N LEU A 255 -27.60 -10.15 19.17
CA LEU A 255 -26.27 -10.59 19.58
C LEU A 255 -26.32 -11.88 20.41
N LEU A 256 -27.19 -11.94 21.43
CA LEU A 256 -27.35 -13.12 22.28
C LEU A 256 -27.86 -14.35 21.51
N GLU A 257 -28.62 -14.18 20.44
CA GLU A 257 -29.12 -15.28 19.60
C GLU A 257 -28.02 -15.98 18.80
N VAL A 258 -26.93 -15.27 18.49
CA VAL A 258 -25.85 -15.78 17.61
C VAL A 258 -24.53 -16.02 18.34
N VAL A 259 -24.33 -15.45 19.54
CA VAL A 259 -23.02 -15.45 20.23
C VAL A 259 -22.45 -16.85 20.47
N ASP A 260 -23.28 -17.84 20.80
CA ASP A 260 -22.81 -19.21 21.04
C ASP A 260 -22.41 -19.96 19.76
N ARG A 261 -22.76 -19.41 18.58
CA ARG A 261 -22.41 -19.96 17.26
C ARG A 261 -21.19 -19.27 16.64
N CYS A 262 -20.70 -18.21 17.27
CA CYS A 262 -19.54 -17.46 16.82
C CYS A 262 -18.38 -17.74 17.76
N GLU A 263 -17.25 -18.20 17.22
CA GLU A 263 -16.06 -18.47 18.02
C GLU A 263 -15.33 -17.18 18.37
N THR A 264 -15.40 -16.20 17.47
CA THR A 264 -14.68 -14.93 17.55
C THR A 264 -15.61 -13.73 17.46
N VAL A 265 -15.16 -12.57 17.94
CA VAL A 265 -15.89 -11.31 17.77
C VAL A 265 -16.01 -10.94 16.28
N GLY A 266 -15.02 -11.25 15.44
CA GLY A 266 -15.07 -11.01 14.00
C GLY A 266 -16.24 -11.75 13.34
N GLU A 267 -16.41 -13.03 13.64
CA GLU A 267 -17.58 -13.81 13.20
C GLU A 267 -18.89 -13.23 13.72
N LEU A 268 -18.92 -12.81 14.99
CA LEU A 268 -20.09 -12.18 15.60
C LEU A 268 -20.48 -10.90 14.87
N LEU A 269 -19.49 -10.06 14.54
CA LEU A 269 -19.69 -8.84 13.76
C LEU A 269 -20.25 -9.21 12.39
N ASP A 270 -19.68 -10.19 11.70
CA ASP A 270 -20.14 -10.62 10.36
C ASP A 270 -21.56 -11.21 10.35
N ALA A 271 -21.94 -11.95 11.39
CA ALA A 271 -23.24 -12.60 11.49
C ALA A 271 -24.43 -11.63 11.61
N LEU A 272 -24.19 -10.40 12.09
CA LEU A 272 -25.23 -9.42 12.38
C LEU A 272 -25.34 -8.35 11.28
N PRO A 273 -26.56 -7.95 10.86
CA PRO A 273 -26.76 -7.02 9.74
C PRO A 273 -26.48 -5.54 10.09
N ALA A 274 -26.41 -5.19 11.37
CA ALA A 274 -26.12 -3.81 11.80
C ALA A 274 -24.66 -3.42 11.53
N SER A 275 -24.34 -2.12 11.59
CA SER A 275 -22.95 -1.66 11.50
C SER A 275 -22.12 -2.19 12.67
N ASP A 276 -20.82 -2.39 12.46
CA ASP A 276 -19.95 -2.97 13.49
C ASP A 276 -19.97 -2.14 14.77
N GLY A 277 -20.00 -0.81 14.66
CA GLY A 277 -20.04 0.10 15.79
C GLY A 277 -21.29 -0.10 16.66
N ARG A 278 -22.47 -0.27 16.05
CA ARG A 278 -23.70 -0.56 16.78
C ARG A 278 -23.69 -1.92 17.44
N ILE A 279 -23.07 -2.91 16.80
CA ILE A 279 -22.91 -4.25 17.37
C ILE A 279 -21.95 -4.18 18.56
N VAL A 280 -20.83 -3.47 18.43
CA VAL A 280 -19.84 -3.28 19.50
C VAL A 280 -20.41 -2.52 20.68
N GLU A 281 -21.23 -1.49 20.46
CA GLU A 281 -21.93 -0.81 21.55
C GLU A 281 -22.84 -1.78 22.34
N ALA A 282 -23.57 -2.64 21.65
CA ALA A 282 -24.39 -3.67 22.30
C ALA A 282 -23.52 -4.71 23.03
N LEU A 283 -22.42 -5.14 22.41
CA LEU A 283 -21.45 -6.06 23.00
C LEU A 283 -20.86 -5.48 24.30
N ASN A 284 -20.41 -4.23 24.27
CA ASN A 284 -19.83 -3.55 25.43
C ASN A 284 -20.85 -3.43 26.56
N ARG A 285 -22.10 -3.06 26.28
CA ARG A 285 -23.17 -3.04 27.30
C ARG A 285 -23.39 -4.41 27.94
N LEU A 286 -23.34 -5.49 27.15
CA LEU A 286 -23.48 -6.85 27.66
C LEU A 286 -22.26 -7.28 28.50
N VAL A 287 -21.05 -6.88 28.12
CA VAL A 287 -19.82 -7.11 28.89
C VAL A 287 -19.84 -6.34 30.21
N GLU A 288 -20.22 -5.06 30.18
CA GLU A 288 -20.36 -4.21 31.38
C GLU A 288 -21.40 -4.76 32.37
N ARG A 289 -22.48 -5.35 31.86
CA ARG A 289 -23.52 -6.03 32.67
C ARG A 289 -23.09 -7.41 33.17
N GLY A 290 -21.90 -7.88 32.82
CA GLY A 290 -21.40 -9.22 33.17
C GLY A 290 -22.16 -10.36 32.49
N VAL A 291 -22.86 -10.09 31.39
CA VAL A 291 -23.56 -11.11 30.58
C VAL A 291 -22.57 -11.83 29.65
N LEU A 292 -21.59 -11.09 29.12
CA LEU A 292 -20.55 -11.60 28.23
C LEU A 292 -19.15 -11.34 28.80
N ARG A 293 -18.20 -12.20 28.44
CA ARG A 293 -16.76 -11.99 28.64
C ARG A 293 -16.01 -12.15 27.32
N LEU A 294 -15.05 -11.27 27.07
CA LEU A 294 -14.16 -11.34 25.92
C LEU A 294 -12.79 -11.89 26.36
N HIS A 295 -12.38 -13.01 25.77
CA HIS A 295 -11.06 -13.60 26.04
C HIS A 295 -10.14 -13.31 24.85
N LYS A 296 -9.01 -12.63 25.07
CA LYS A 296 -8.01 -12.42 24.02
C LYS A 296 -7.23 -13.72 23.80
N PRO A 297 -7.18 -14.30 22.59
CA PRO A 297 -6.27 -15.40 22.32
C PRO A 297 -4.84 -14.86 22.34
N LEU A 298 -4.02 -15.30 23.30
CA LEU A 298 -2.59 -15.00 23.30
C LEU A 298 -1.87 -16.17 22.63
N ALA A 299 -1.18 -15.93 21.52
CA ALA A 299 -0.25 -16.91 20.98
C ALA A 299 0.84 -17.22 22.03
N PRO A 300 1.37 -18.46 22.10
CA PRO A 300 2.42 -18.81 23.05
C PRO A 300 3.75 -18.09 22.77
N VAL A 301 3.93 -17.55 21.55
CA VAL A 301 5.12 -16.83 21.11
C VAL A 301 4.73 -15.42 20.65
N ALA A 302 5.38 -14.40 21.19
CA ALA A 302 5.33 -13.02 20.72
C ALA A 302 6.34 -12.84 19.57
N VAL A 303 5.96 -12.07 18.55
CA VAL A 303 6.86 -11.69 17.47
C VAL A 303 7.19 -10.21 17.58
N VAL A 304 8.49 -9.92 17.64
CA VAL A 304 9.03 -8.56 17.66
C VAL A 304 9.78 -8.31 16.36
N THR A 305 9.53 -7.17 15.73
CA THR A 305 10.26 -6.69 14.56
C THR A 305 10.56 -5.20 14.71
N ASP A 306 11.11 -4.57 13.68
CA ASP A 306 11.36 -3.13 13.65
C ASP A 306 10.67 -2.43 12.48
N SER A 307 10.56 -1.10 12.54
CA SER A 307 9.78 -0.31 11.57
C SER A 307 10.26 -0.44 10.12
N THR A 308 11.50 -0.86 9.90
CA THR A 308 12.04 -1.03 8.54
C THR A 308 11.51 -2.27 7.83
N GLY A 309 10.68 -3.07 8.49
CA GLY A 309 9.97 -4.18 7.86
C GLY A 309 8.88 -3.73 6.88
N ASP A 310 8.50 -2.45 6.91
CA ASP A 310 7.43 -1.84 6.09
C ASP A 310 6.10 -2.64 6.14
N LEU A 311 5.90 -3.44 7.18
CA LEU A 311 4.71 -4.26 7.36
C LEU A 311 3.52 -3.33 7.57
N PRO A 312 2.41 -3.46 6.81
CA PRO A 312 1.25 -2.62 6.98
C PRO A 312 0.79 -2.63 8.45
N PRO A 313 0.53 -1.46 9.07
CA PRO A 313 0.18 -1.39 10.50
C PRO A 313 -1.02 -2.26 10.88
N ASP A 314 -2.05 -2.29 10.03
CA ASP A 314 -3.25 -3.11 10.25
C ASP A 314 -2.91 -4.61 10.21
N LEU A 315 -1.97 -5.02 9.35
CA LEU A 315 -1.52 -6.40 9.23
C LEU A 315 -0.65 -6.81 10.43
N ALA A 316 0.25 -5.92 10.88
CA ALA A 316 1.04 -6.11 12.09
C ALA A 316 0.14 -6.27 13.32
N ALA A 317 -0.84 -5.37 13.49
CA ALA A 317 -1.81 -5.43 14.58
C ALA A 317 -2.67 -6.70 14.55
N ALA A 318 -3.16 -7.10 13.37
CA ALA A 318 -3.97 -8.31 13.21
C ALA A 318 -3.24 -9.61 13.59
N HIS A 319 -1.90 -9.59 13.61
CA HIS A 319 -1.07 -10.74 13.96
C HIS A 319 -0.30 -10.55 15.28
N ASP A 320 -0.66 -9.54 16.10
CA ASP A 320 0.06 -9.13 17.33
C ASP A 320 1.59 -9.01 17.15
N VAL A 321 2.04 -8.52 15.98
CA VAL A 321 3.46 -8.24 15.75
C VAL A 321 3.82 -6.92 16.41
N LEU A 322 4.73 -6.96 17.39
CA LEU A 322 5.27 -5.76 18.01
C LEU A 322 6.33 -5.15 17.10
N VAL A 323 6.13 -3.89 16.69
CA VAL A 323 7.06 -3.16 15.83
C VAL A 323 7.80 -2.10 16.65
N VAL A 324 9.12 -2.26 16.81
CA VAL A 324 9.99 -1.28 17.48
C VAL A 324 10.41 -0.19 16.49
N PRO A 325 10.09 1.09 16.73
CA PRO A 325 10.34 2.14 15.76
C PRO A 325 11.82 2.54 15.67
N LEU A 326 12.35 2.60 14.45
CA LEU A 326 13.59 3.33 14.19
C LEU A 326 13.32 4.83 14.10
N SER A 327 14.36 5.65 14.20
CA SER A 327 14.23 7.10 14.13
C SER A 327 14.77 7.69 12.83
N VAL A 328 14.05 8.68 12.29
CA VAL A 328 14.50 9.58 11.22
C VAL A 328 14.84 10.95 11.82
N ILE A 329 15.97 11.52 11.41
CA ILE A 329 16.50 12.78 11.92
C ILE A 329 16.53 13.79 10.78
N PHE A 330 15.76 14.86 10.90
CA PHE A 330 15.75 16.02 10.01
C PHE A 330 16.31 17.24 10.75
N GLY A 331 17.54 17.63 10.43
CA GLY A 331 18.20 18.74 11.12
C GLY A 331 18.28 18.50 12.64
N ARG A 332 17.46 19.21 13.42
CA ARG A 332 17.37 19.07 14.88
C ARG A 332 16.18 18.22 15.36
N HIS A 333 15.27 17.85 14.46
CA HIS A 333 14.07 17.09 14.79
C HIS A 333 14.33 15.60 14.61
N THR A 334 13.86 14.80 15.57
CA THR A 334 13.91 13.34 15.51
C THR A 334 12.49 12.82 15.57
N PHE A 335 12.13 11.94 14.65
CA PHE A 335 10.80 11.34 14.53
C PHE A 335 10.92 9.82 14.54
N ARG A 336 10.10 9.14 15.34
CA ARG A 336 9.96 7.68 15.30
C ARG A 336 9.12 7.26 14.11
N ASP A 337 9.65 6.35 13.33
CA ASP A 337 9.06 5.79 12.13
C ASP A 337 7.80 4.98 12.44
N GLY A 338 6.69 5.32 11.81
CA GLY A 338 5.38 4.70 12.04
C GLY A 338 4.65 5.20 13.29
N VAL A 339 5.31 5.97 14.15
CA VAL A 339 4.76 6.53 15.40
C VAL A 339 4.58 8.04 15.31
N ASP A 340 5.68 8.77 15.15
CA ASP A 340 5.66 10.24 15.10
C ASP A 340 5.54 10.76 13.66
N ILE A 341 6.01 9.98 12.68
CA ILE A 341 5.95 10.32 11.25
C ILE A 341 5.60 9.10 10.41
N ARG A 342 4.70 9.29 9.43
CA ARG A 342 4.30 8.26 8.46
C ARG A 342 4.90 8.54 7.08
N ALA A 343 4.87 7.54 6.19
CA ALA A 343 5.44 7.62 4.85
C ALA A 343 5.00 8.89 4.09
N ARG A 344 3.69 9.20 4.06
CA ARG A 344 3.16 10.42 3.45
C ARG A 344 3.86 11.69 3.95
N ASP A 345 3.83 11.92 5.26
CA ASP A 345 4.34 13.15 5.87
C ASP A 345 5.85 13.24 5.69
N PHE A 346 6.55 12.10 5.77
CA PHE A 346 7.97 12.00 5.48
C PHE A 346 8.31 12.44 4.05
N TYR A 347 7.62 11.93 3.03
CA TYR A 347 7.92 12.32 1.65
C TYR A 347 7.53 13.77 1.34
N GLN A 348 6.50 14.32 2.00
CA GLN A 348 6.17 15.75 1.92
C GLN A 348 7.27 16.62 2.57
N LEU A 349 7.76 16.20 3.74
CA LEU A 349 8.86 16.89 4.43
C LEU A 349 10.15 16.83 3.62
N LEU A 350 10.47 15.67 3.03
CA LEU A 350 11.66 15.47 2.20
C LEU A 350 11.69 16.37 0.95
N GLU A 351 10.53 16.73 0.39
CA GLU A 351 10.44 17.62 -0.77
C GLU A 351 10.54 19.10 -0.40
N SER A 352 10.16 19.48 0.82
CA SER A 352 10.12 20.86 1.29
C SER A 352 11.40 21.30 1.98
N GLU A 353 12.12 20.38 2.61
CA GLU A 353 13.36 20.65 3.34
C GLU A 353 14.60 20.46 2.46
N GLN A 354 15.60 21.34 2.60
CA GLN A 354 16.88 21.20 1.89
C GLN A 354 17.83 20.18 2.54
N ALA A 355 17.60 19.84 3.81
CA ALA A 355 18.47 18.95 4.57
C ALA A 355 18.11 17.47 4.32
N HIS A 356 19.09 16.68 3.89
CA HIS A 356 18.90 15.23 3.79
C HIS A 356 18.77 14.60 5.19
N PRO A 357 17.78 13.73 5.39
CA PRO A 357 17.60 13.05 6.67
C PRO A 357 18.68 12.00 6.92
N ALA A 358 18.87 11.70 8.21
CA ALA A 358 19.65 10.55 8.69
C ALA A 358 18.76 9.60 9.48
N THR A 359 19.23 8.37 9.74
CA THR A 359 18.46 7.36 10.46
C THR A 359 19.25 6.82 11.65
N ARG A 360 18.56 6.39 12.71
CA ARG A 360 19.16 5.77 13.90
C ARG A 360 18.41 4.50 14.33
N PRO A 361 19.11 3.42 14.73
CA PRO A 361 18.48 2.24 15.34
C PRO A 361 17.81 2.59 16.67
N PRO A 362 16.85 1.77 17.15
CA PRO A 362 16.27 1.95 18.48
C PRO A 362 17.33 1.64 19.54
N PRO A 363 17.36 2.34 20.69
CA PRO A 363 18.30 2.03 21.75
C PRO A 363 18.02 0.66 22.36
N ASP A 364 19.05 0.03 22.95
CA ASP A 364 18.94 -1.27 23.61
C ASP A 364 17.94 -1.29 24.78
N VAL A 365 17.81 -0.18 25.52
CA VAL A 365 16.84 -0.05 26.63
C VAL A 365 15.39 -0.29 26.20
N GLU A 366 15.00 0.14 24.99
CA GLU A 366 13.64 -0.04 24.47
C GLU A 366 13.34 -1.53 24.23
N PHE A 367 14.32 -2.28 23.71
CA PHE A 367 14.21 -3.73 23.60
C PHE A 367 14.15 -4.42 24.96
N VAL A 368 14.91 -3.96 25.96
CA VAL A 368 14.86 -4.53 27.32
C VAL A 368 13.46 -4.39 27.92
N GLU A 369 12.81 -3.23 27.76
CA GLU A 369 11.45 -2.99 28.24
C GLU A 369 10.44 -3.95 27.58
N HIS A 370 10.48 -4.05 26.24
CA HIS A 370 9.60 -4.96 25.51
C HIS A 370 9.80 -6.43 25.88
N TYR A 371 11.05 -6.90 25.93
CA TYR A 371 11.34 -8.29 26.30
C TYR A 371 10.92 -8.58 27.75
N THR A 372 11.11 -7.62 28.66
CA THR A 372 10.72 -7.80 30.07
C THR A 372 9.22 -7.99 30.24
N GLU A 373 8.41 -7.25 29.48
CA GLU A 373 6.95 -7.41 29.53
C GLU A 373 6.48 -8.69 28.83
N LEU A 374 6.96 -8.96 27.61
CA LEU A 374 6.51 -10.12 26.84
C LEU A 374 6.88 -11.45 27.50
N LEU A 375 8.08 -11.56 28.05
CA LEU A 375 8.59 -12.79 28.67
C LEU A 375 7.91 -13.14 30.00
N LYS A 376 7.01 -12.30 30.53
CA LYS A 376 6.10 -12.71 31.62
C LYS A 376 5.05 -13.70 31.15
N HIS A 377 4.65 -13.66 29.87
CA HIS A 377 3.49 -14.38 29.38
C HIS A 377 3.75 -15.27 28.14
N GLN A 378 4.75 -14.93 27.31
CA GLN A 378 5.00 -15.58 26.02
C GLN A 378 6.50 -15.83 25.79
N ASP A 379 6.87 -16.83 24.99
CA ASP A 379 8.22 -16.87 24.40
C ASP A 379 8.36 -15.76 23.36
N VAL A 380 9.57 -15.41 22.91
CA VAL A 380 9.79 -14.30 21.97
C VAL A 380 10.66 -14.72 20.79
N VAL A 381 10.21 -14.37 19.58
CA VAL A 381 11.04 -14.34 18.37
C VAL A 381 11.19 -12.88 17.93
N SER A 382 12.42 -12.37 17.95
CA SER A 382 12.75 -10.99 17.62
C SER A 382 13.55 -10.92 16.32
N VAL A 383 12.89 -10.66 15.19
CA VAL A 383 13.48 -10.66 13.85
C VAL A 383 13.66 -9.23 13.34
N HIS A 384 14.86 -8.85 12.91
CA HIS A 384 15.19 -7.45 12.62
C HIS A 384 15.93 -7.26 11.30
N ILE A 385 15.98 -6.01 10.84
CA ILE A 385 16.73 -5.58 9.65
C ILE A 385 18.15 -6.12 9.66
N SER A 386 18.68 -6.38 8.47
CA SER A 386 20.03 -6.91 8.32
C SER A 386 21.07 -6.16 9.17
N GLU A 387 21.89 -6.93 9.90
CA GLU A 387 23.01 -6.39 10.68
C GLU A 387 24.07 -5.69 9.79
N ARG A 388 24.02 -5.91 8.47
CA ARG A 388 24.87 -5.20 7.48
C ARG A 388 24.34 -3.83 7.09
N LEU A 389 23.08 -3.51 7.41
CA LEU A 389 22.43 -2.23 7.08
C LEU A 389 22.22 -1.34 8.32
N SER A 390 22.06 -1.95 9.49
CA SER A 390 21.77 -1.27 10.77
C SER A 390 22.31 -2.05 11.98
N GLU A 391 22.57 -1.34 13.08
CA GLU A 391 22.97 -1.93 14.37
C GLU A 391 21.78 -2.48 15.18
N THR A 392 20.56 -2.42 14.66
CA THR A 392 19.32 -2.87 15.34
C THR A 392 19.44 -4.28 15.93
N VAL A 393 19.95 -5.25 15.15
CA VAL A 393 20.18 -6.63 15.62
C VAL A 393 21.18 -6.67 16.78
N ALA A 394 22.23 -5.85 16.74
CA ALA A 394 23.23 -5.79 17.80
C ALA A 394 22.64 -5.24 19.11
N HIS A 395 21.76 -4.23 19.02
CA HIS A 395 21.02 -3.70 20.17
C HIS A 395 20.06 -4.73 20.75
N ALA A 396 19.26 -5.40 19.91
CA ALA A 396 18.36 -6.48 20.31
C ALA A 396 19.10 -7.65 21.00
N ARG A 397 20.24 -8.11 20.44
CA ARG A 397 21.08 -9.15 21.08
C ARG A 397 21.68 -8.70 22.41
N THR A 398 21.98 -7.41 22.56
CA THR A 398 22.47 -6.85 23.82
C THR A 398 21.36 -6.83 24.86
N ALA A 399 20.18 -6.33 24.49
CA ALA A 399 18.98 -6.36 25.32
C ALA A 399 18.58 -7.79 25.72
N ALA A 400 18.68 -8.77 24.83
CA ALA A 400 18.40 -10.17 25.15
C ALA A 400 19.33 -10.73 26.24
N ARG A 401 20.63 -10.39 26.19
CA ARG A 401 21.60 -10.79 27.21
C ARG A 401 21.34 -10.11 28.56
N VAL A 402 21.02 -8.81 28.54
CA VAL A 402 20.71 -8.03 29.76
C VAL A 402 19.39 -8.49 30.37
N GLY A 403 18.32 -8.54 29.57
CA GLY A 403 16.98 -8.96 29.97
C GLY A 403 16.96 -10.37 30.55
N ALA A 404 17.69 -11.32 29.95
CA ALA A 404 17.77 -12.67 30.48
C ALA A 404 18.30 -12.75 31.93
N SER A 405 19.10 -11.76 32.37
CA SER A 405 19.60 -11.67 33.74
C SER A 405 18.70 -10.87 34.69
N ALA A 406 17.83 -10.00 34.17
CA ALA A 406 17.01 -9.07 34.95
C ALA A 406 15.53 -9.50 35.08
N ILE A 407 15.06 -10.43 34.23
CA ILE A 407 13.65 -10.83 34.18
C ILE A 407 13.31 -11.80 35.32
N LYS A 408 12.40 -11.37 36.19
CA LYS A 408 11.74 -12.24 37.16
C LYS A 408 10.51 -12.84 36.50
N LEU A 409 10.53 -14.15 36.29
CA LEU A 409 9.37 -14.86 35.77
C LEU A 409 8.28 -14.99 36.84
N PRO A 410 7.00 -15.02 36.45
CA PRO A 410 5.92 -15.41 37.35
C PRO A 410 6.15 -16.82 37.92
N PRO A 411 5.64 -17.13 39.13
CA PRO A 411 5.76 -18.46 39.73
C PRO A 411 5.29 -19.61 38.83
N GLU A 412 4.29 -19.35 38.00
CA GLU A 412 3.70 -20.29 37.03
C GLU A 412 4.58 -20.55 35.79
N ARG A 413 5.72 -19.86 35.61
CA ARG A 413 6.61 -20.03 34.46
C ARG A 413 8.06 -20.22 34.87
N GLU A 414 8.56 -21.43 34.67
CA GLU A 414 9.93 -21.80 35.05
C GLU A 414 10.99 -21.38 34.01
N ARG A 415 10.61 -21.27 32.73
CA ARG A 415 11.52 -21.02 31.60
C ARG A 415 10.87 -20.19 30.50
N PHE A 416 11.72 -19.52 29.73
CA PHE A 416 11.33 -18.83 28.50
C PHE A 416 12.35 -19.08 27.39
N ALA A 417 11.94 -18.87 26.15
CA ALA A 417 12.79 -18.76 24.97
C ALA A 417 12.75 -17.32 24.42
N LEU A 418 13.93 -16.78 24.09
CA LEU A 418 14.10 -15.51 23.41
C LEU A 418 15.10 -15.70 22.27
N GLU A 419 14.62 -15.68 21.03
CA GLU A 419 15.43 -15.88 19.83
C GLU A 419 15.55 -14.57 19.04
N VAL A 420 16.74 -13.99 18.98
CA VAL A 420 17.02 -12.83 18.12
C VAL A 420 17.53 -13.31 16.76
N VAL A 421 16.85 -12.91 15.68
CA VAL A 421 17.12 -13.33 14.30
C VAL A 421 17.54 -12.13 13.46
N ASP A 422 18.71 -12.24 12.81
CA ASP A 422 19.09 -11.35 11.72
C ASP A 422 18.36 -11.80 10.45
N SER A 423 17.45 -10.97 9.93
CA SER A 423 16.66 -11.30 8.74
C SER A 423 17.48 -11.36 7.45
N LYS A 424 18.69 -10.78 7.45
CA LYS A 424 19.50 -10.51 6.25
C LYS A 424 18.71 -9.80 5.15
N ASN A 425 17.69 -9.05 5.54
CA ASN A 425 16.79 -8.36 4.62
C ASN A 425 16.35 -6.99 5.19
N VAL A 426 15.53 -6.29 4.42
CA VAL A 426 14.94 -4.99 4.75
C VAL A 426 13.59 -4.85 4.05
N SER A 427 12.78 -3.86 4.44
CA SER A 427 11.44 -3.63 3.90
C SER A 427 10.61 -4.92 4.01
N MET A 428 9.74 -5.20 3.05
CA MET A 428 8.90 -6.40 3.07
C MET A 428 9.69 -7.72 3.04
N GLY A 429 11.00 -7.72 2.79
CA GLY A 429 11.83 -8.92 2.98
C GLY A 429 11.98 -9.29 4.45
N LEU A 430 12.03 -8.28 5.33
CA LEU A 430 11.90 -8.42 6.78
C LEU A 430 10.43 -8.56 7.18
N GLY A 431 9.53 -7.75 6.60
CA GLY A 431 8.10 -7.79 6.90
C GLY A 431 7.47 -9.16 6.71
N LEU A 432 7.76 -9.85 5.59
CA LEU A 432 7.29 -11.22 5.36
C LEU A 432 7.84 -12.21 6.40
N GLN A 433 9.09 -12.08 6.81
CA GLN A 433 9.66 -12.95 7.86
C GLN A 433 8.93 -12.76 9.20
N ALA A 434 8.67 -11.52 9.61
CA ALA A 434 7.89 -11.24 10.82
C ALA A 434 6.45 -11.77 10.71
N LEU A 435 5.80 -11.59 9.55
CA LEU A 435 4.45 -12.09 9.31
C LEU A 435 4.38 -13.63 9.36
N PHE A 436 5.33 -14.31 8.72
CA PHE A 436 5.40 -15.77 8.75
C PHE A 436 5.65 -16.29 10.17
N ALA A 437 6.55 -15.64 10.92
CA ALA A 437 6.79 -15.97 12.32
C ALA A 437 5.51 -15.85 13.16
N ALA A 438 4.72 -14.79 12.95
CA ALA A 438 3.49 -14.57 13.70
C ALA A 438 2.42 -15.61 13.36
N ARG A 439 2.31 -15.97 12.08
CA ARG A 439 1.41 -17.05 11.62
C ARG A 439 1.79 -18.42 12.16
N MET A 440 3.09 -18.70 12.26
CA MET A 440 3.57 -19.92 12.91
C MET A 440 3.32 -19.89 14.43
N ALA A 441 3.49 -18.73 15.07
CA ALA A 441 3.22 -18.54 16.49
C ALA A 441 1.74 -18.77 16.84
N MET A 442 0.82 -18.27 16.01
CA MET A 442 -0.62 -18.52 16.16
C MET A 442 -0.98 -19.99 15.95
N ARG A 443 -0.20 -20.71 15.12
CA ARG A 443 -0.26 -22.19 14.99
C ARG A 443 0.54 -22.93 16.06
N GLN A 444 0.79 -22.28 17.20
CA GLN A 444 1.43 -22.83 18.39
C GLN A 444 2.84 -23.42 18.15
N ARG A 445 3.55 -22.94 17.13
CA ARG A 445 4.93 -23.38 16.87
C ARG A 445 5.89 -22.81 17.93
N PRO A 446 6.82 -23.61 18.49
CA PRO A 446 7.78 -23.12 19.47
C PRO A 446 8.73 -22.06 18.88
N ALA A 447 9.14 -21.08 19.70
CA ALA A 447 10.01 -19.98 19.27
C ALA A 447 11.32 -20.45 18.58
N ARG A 448 11.93 -21.54 19.09
CA ARG A 448 13.16 -22.12 18.50
C ARG A 448 12.93 -22.70 17.10
N GLU A 449 11.79 -23.34 16.87
CA GLU A 449 11.43 -23.90 15.56
C GLU A 449 11.20 -22.77 14.55
N ILE A 450 10.47 -21.73 14.96
CA ILE A 450 10.24 -20.53 14.16
C ILE A 450 11.58 -19.87 13.78
N ALA A 451 12.46 -19.61 14.77
CA ALA A 451 13.74 -18.97 14.53
C ALA A 451 14.66 -19.80 13.61
N ALA A 452 14.68 -21.13 13.76
CA ALA A 452 15.43 -22.01 12.87
C ALA A 452 14.88 -21.98 11.43
N TRP A 453 13.55 -21.99 11.28
CA TRP A 453 12.90 -21.90 9.98
C TRP A 453 13.18 -20.57 9.28
N LEU A 454 13.09 -19.44 9.99
CA LEU A 454 13.45 -18.12 9.45
C LEU A 454 14.89 -18.09 8.90
N ARG A 455 15.86 -18.63 9.63
CA ARG A 455 17.26 -18.72 9.16
C ARG A 455 17.40 -19.60 7.91
N SER A 456 16.54 -20.62 7.75
CA SER A 456 16.57 -21.53 6.60
C SER A 456 16.00 -20.92 5.31
N ILE A 457 15.11 -19.92 5.42
CA ILE A 457 14.42 -19.34 4.27
C ILE A 457 15.16 -18.14 3.66
N GLU A 458 16.19 -17.63 4.34
CA GLU A 458 16.95 -16.42 3.99
C GLU A 458 17.22 -16.31 2.47
N LYS A 459 17.83 -17.35 1.88
CA LYS A 459 18.24 -17.36 0.47
C LYS A 459 17.10 -17.55 -0.54
N ARG A 460 15.89 -17.84 -0.06
CA ARG A 460 14.67 -18.04 -0.85
C ARG A 460 13.76 -16.82 -0.86
N ILE A 461 14.09 -15.79 -0.07
CA ILE A 461 13.43 -14.49 -0.15
C ILE A 461 14.16 -13.64 -1.18
N HIS A 462 13.47 -13.31 -2.28
CA HIS A 462 14.03 -12.51 -3.36
C HIS A 462 13.48 -11.09 -3.31
N LEU A 463 14.30 -10.13 -2.90
CA LEU A 463 13.99 -8.70 -2.94
C LEU A 463 14.69 -8.05 -4.13
N PHE A 464 13.91 -7.45 -5.03
CA PHE A 464 14.39 -6.62 -6.12
C PHE A 464 13.69 -5.28 -6.17
N PHE A 465 14.42 -4.23 -6.52
CA PHE A 465 13.87 -2.89 -6.59
C PHE A 465 14.63 -2.00 -7.58
N VAL A 466 13.97 -0.91 -7.96
CA VAL A 466 14.55 0.20 -8.70
C VAL A 466 14.34 1.49 -7.93
N VAL A 467 15.27 2.43 -8.13
CA VAL A 467 15.21 3.78 -7.55
C VAL A 467 15.17 4.82 -8.65
N HIS A 468 14.58 5.97 -8.36
CA HIS A 468 14.61 7.10 -9.29
C HIS A 468 16.05 7.62 -9.49
N THR A 469 16.79 7.76 -8.39
CA THR A 469 18.21 8.15 -8.33
C THR A 469 18.97 7.30 -7.30
N LEU A 470 20.24 6.99 -7.58
CA LEU A 470 21.13 6.29 -6.65
C LEU A 470 21.65 7.20 -5.52
N GLU A 471 21.42 8.50 -5.61
CA GLU A 471 21.96 9.49 -4.69
C GLU A 471 21.60 9.22 -3.22
N TYR A 472 20.36 8.83 -2.93
CA TYR A 472 19.92 8.50 -1.58
C TYR A 472 20.70 7.31 -0.99
N LEU A 473 20.87 6.24 -1.76
CA LEU A 473 21.56 5.04 -1.30
C LEU A 473 23.06 5.30 -1.08
N VAL A 474 23.65 6.15 -1.93
CA VAL A 474 25.06 6.55 -1.85
C VAL A 474 25.30 7.46 -0.66
N ARG A 475 24.45 8.49 -0.45
CA ARG A 475 24.54 9.40 0.70
C ARG A 475 24.29 8.66 2.01
N GLY A 476 23.32 7.75 2.03
CA GLY A 476 23.02 6.89 3.16
C GLY A 476 24.10 5.84 3.45
N GLY A 477 25.02 5.58 2.51
CA GLY A 477 26.09 4.60 2.67
C GLY A 477 25.63 3.14 2.63
N ARG A 478 24.41 2.88 2.15
CA ARG A 478 23.80 1.54 2.08
C ARG A 478 23.99 0.86 0.72
N LEU A 479 24.55 1.56 -0.26
CA LEU A 479 25.05 0.94 -1.49
C LEU A 479 26.52 0.52 -1.32
N SER A 480 26.77 -0.79 -1.39
CA SER A 480 28.12 -1.37 -1.31
C SER A 480 29.11 -0.75 -2.33
N LYS A 481 30.42 -0.80 -2.02
CA LYS A 481 31.60 -0.10 -2.60
C LYS A 481 31.63 0.13 -4.14
N THR A 482 30.68 0.89 -4.68
CA THR A 482 30.67 1.40 -6.05
C THR A 482 30.26 2.87 -6.07
N ARG A 483 30.91 3.70 -5.23
CA ARG A 483 30.86 5.17 -5.36
C ARG A 483 31.26 5.65 -6.77
N ALA A 484 31.98 4.84 -7.53
CA ALA A 484 32.51 5.18 -8.85
C ALA A 484 31.52 5.07 -10.03
N ALA A 485 30.34 4.45 -9.87
CA ALA A 485 29.43 4.16 -10.99
C ALA A 485 28.27 5.15 -11.18
N VAL A 486 28.08 6.08 -10.24
CA VAL A 486 26.87 6.91 -10.12
C VAL A 486 26.79 8.03 -11.18
N GLY A 487 27.92 8.45 -11.76
CA GLY A 487 27.99 9.70 -12.51
C GLY A 487 28.00 9.64 -14.05
N LYS A 488 27.94 8.46 -14.69
CA LYS A 488 28.26 8.37 -16.15
C LYS A 488 27.27 7.60 -17.03
N LEU A 489 26.11 7.19 -16.53
CA LEU A 489 25.20 6.31 -17.29
C LEU A 489 23.81 6.95 -17.44
N LEU A 490 23.74 8.12 -18.09
CA LEU A 490 22.48 8.73 -18.49
C LEU A 490 21.63 7.72 -19.29
N GLY A 491 20.35 7.59 -18.94
CA GLY A 491 19.41 6.67 -19.59
C GLY A 491 19.51 5.20 -19.15
N ILE A 492 20.41 4.84 -18.23
CA ILE A 492 20.49 3.48 -17.66
C ILE A 492 19.88 3.46 -16.26
N LYS A 493 18.97 2.51 -16.05
CA LYS A 493 18.33 2.27 -14.76
C LYS A 493 18.88 0.98 -14.15
N PRO A 494 19.54 1.04 -12.98
CA PRO A 494 20.01 -0.14 -12.26
C PRO A 494 18.82 -0.87 -11.63
N ILE A 495 18.88 -2.19 -11.66
CA ILE A 495 18.03 -3.08 -10.86
C ILE A 495 18.88 -3.53 -9.67
N LEU A 496 18.39 -3.24 -8.48
CA LEU A 496 19.05 -3.52 -7.22
C LEU A 496 18.34 -4.68 -6.52
N GLY A 497 19.01 -5.28 -5.54
CA GLY A 497 18.44 -6.29 -4.67
C GLY A 497 19.24 -6.42 -3.39
N VAL A 498 18.84 -7.37 -2.54
CA VAL A 498 19.57 -7.73 -1.32
C VAL A 498 20.22 -9.10 -1.50
N ALA A 499 21.50 -9.18 -1.16
CA ALA A 499 22.26 -10.43 -1.12
C ALA A 499 23.17 -10.43 0.12
N ASP A 500 23.16 -11.52 0.89
CA ASP A 500 23.92 -11.67 2.15
C ASP A 500 23.73 -10.48 3.13
N GLY A 501 22.54 -9.87 3.13
CA GLY A 501 22.18 -8.73 3.97
C GLY A 501 22.56 -7.36 3.40
N GLU A 502 23.22 -7.26 2.25
CA GLU A 502 23.68 -6.00 1.67
C GLU A 502 22.91 -5.62 0.40
N VAL A 503 22.75 -4.31 0.15
CA VAL A 503 22.21 -3.82 -1.13
C VAL A 503 23.28 -3.93 -2.21
N VAL A 504 22.94 -4.64 -3.28
CA VAL A 504 23.83 -4.92 -4.40
C VAL A 504 23.16 -4.62 -5.75
N PRO A 505 23.91 -4.17 -6.77
CA PRO A 505 23.44 -4.19 -8.14
C PRO A 505 23.22 -5.62 -8.63
N ILE A 506 22.04 -5.90 -9.18
CA ILE A 506 21.68 -7.20 -9.75
C ILE A 506 21.80 -7.17 -11.26
N ASP A 507 21.29 -6.10 -11.89
CA ASP A 507 21.29 -5.93 -13.34
C ASP A 507 21.13 -4.44 -13.73
N ARG A 508 21.10 -4.13 -15.02
CA ARG A 508 20.86 -2.79 -15.56
C ARG A 508 20.11 -2.83 -16.89
N VAL A 509 19.21 -1.87 -17.10
CA VAL A 509 18.49 -1.70 -18.36
C VAL A 509 18.64 -0.28 -18.90
N ARG A 510 18.46 -0.10 -20.21
CA ARG A 510 18.27 1.23 -20.80
C ARG A 510 16.78 1.58 -20.81
N GLY A 511 16.42 2.76 -20.31
CA GLY A 511 15.03 3.21 -20.15
C GLY A 511 14.32 2.56 -18.96
N GLY A 512 13.66 3.37 -18.12
CA GLY A 512 13.06 2.86 -16.88
C GLY A 512 11.83 1.98 -17.05
N ARG A 513 11.09 2.13 -18.16
CA ARG A 513 9.96 1.25 -18.50
C ARG A 513 10.36 -0.22 -18.68
N ARG A 514 11.64 -0.50 -18.99
CA ARG A 514 12.19 -1.86 -19.14
C ARG A 514 12.60 -2.51 -17.82
N ALA A 515 12.65 -1.75 -16.73
CA ALA A 515 13.14 -2.27 -15.46
C ALA A 515 12.21 -3.33 -14.85
N HIS A 516 10.90 -3.07 -14.81
CA HIS A 516 9.94 -4.01 -14.23
C HIS A 516 9.82 -5.32 -15.02
N PRO A 517 9.71 -5.32 -16.38
CA PRO A 517 9.78 -6.55 -17.16
C PRO A 517 11.06 -7.35 -16.89
N ARG A 518 12.20 -6.65 -16.73
CA ARG A 518 13.47 -7.30 -16.43
C ARG A 518 13.50 -7.90 -15.01
N ILE A 519 12.93 -7.23 -14.01
CA ILE A 519 12.73 -7.80 -12.65
C ILE A 519 11.93 -9.11 -12.74
N VAL A 520 10.81 -9.12 -13.49
CA VAL A 520 9.99 -10.33 -13.67
C VAL A 520 10.78 -11.47 -14.33
N GLN A 521 11.62 -11.17 -15.33
CA GLN A 521 12.51 -12.15 -15.95
C GLN A 521 13.55 -12.70 -14.97
N LEU A 522 14.20 -11.84 -14.19
CA LEU A 522 15.20 -12.24 -13.20
C LEU A 522 14.59 -13.13 -12.11
N LEU A 523 13.37 -12.85 -11.67
CA LEU A 523 12.63 -13.71 -10.74
C LEU A 523 12.30 -15.07 -11.37
N ALA A 524 11.84 -15.08 -12.62
CA ALA A 524 11.48 -16.31 -13.32
C ALA A 524 12.69 -17.23 -13.60
N GLN A 525 13.92 -16.73 -13.46
CA GLN A 525 15.16 -17.51 -13.48
C GLN A 525 15.50 -18.15 -12.12
N ARG A 526 14.93 -17.63 -11.03
CA ARG A 526 15.21 -18.07 -9.64
C ARG A 526 14.13 -18.97 -9.05
N ILE A 527 12.88 -18.79 -9.49
CA ILE A 527 11.72 -19.51 -8.98
C ILE A 527 10.82 -20.01 -10.11
N GLU A 528 10.05 -21.07 -9.83
CA GLU A 528 9.18 -21.71 -10.82
C GLU A 528 7.86 -20.95 -10.98
N PRO A 529 7.51 -20.41 -12.17
CA PRO A 529 6.33 -19.56 -12.33
C PRO A 529 4.97 -20.22 -12.03
N LYS A 530 4.88 -21.55 -12.21
CA LYS A 530 3.63 -22.31 -12.01
C LYS A 530 3.34 -22.66 -10.55
N LYS A 531 4.37 -22.61 -9.70
CA LYS A 531 4.23 -22.86 -8.26
C LYS A 531 3.76 -21.57 -7.57
N GLY A 532 2.99 -21.74 -6.49
CA GLY A 532 2.43 -20.62 -5.75
C GLY A 532 3.51 -19.75 -5.10
N ILE A 533 3.31 -18.44 -5.07
CA ILE A 533 4.20 -17.48 -4.41
C ILE A 533 3.45 -16.58 -3.43
N VAL A 534 4.12 -16.18 -2.37
CA VAL A 534 3.78 -14.99 -1.58
C VAL A 534 4.52 -13.81 -2.17
N LEU A 535 3.78 -12.77 -2.52
CA LEU A 535 4.29 -11.58 -3.17
C LEU A 535 4.06 -10.38 -2.26
N ALA A 536 5.09 -9.55 -2.08
CA ALA A 536 4.92 -8.20 -1.57
C ALA A 536 5.43 -7.18 -2.58
N VAL A 537 4.75 -6.04 -2.71
CA VAL A 537 5.17 -4.90 -3.52
C VAL A 537 5.21 -3.67 -2.63
N ALA A 538 6.35 -2.97 -2.63
CA ALA A 538 6.55 -1.78 -1.82
C ALA A 538 6.98 -0.59 -2.69
N HIS A 539 6.52 0.61 -2.36
CA HIS A 539 6.91 1.82 -3.09
C HIS A 539 7.08 3.08 -2.23
N ALA A 540 7.93 4.00 -2.69
CA ALA A 540 8.11 5.32 -2.13
C ALA A 540 7.45 6.35 -3.05
N LYS A 541 6.22 6.79 -2.74
CA LYS A 541 5.48 7.77 -3.56
C LYS A 541 5.39 7.38 -5.05
N ALA A 542 5.17 6.09 -5.34
CA ALA A 542 5.13 5.57 -6.70
C ALA A 542 4.04 4.49 -6.93
N PRO A 543 2.78 4.74 -6.54
CA PRO A 543 1.71 3.74 -6.59
C PRO A 543 1.42 3.23 -8.00
N MET A 544 1.48 4.09 -9.02
CA MET A 544 1.30 3.69 -10.42
C MET A 544 2.35 2.65 -10.87
N TRP A 545 3.60 2.83 -10.45
CA TRP A 545 4.71 1.96 -10.82
C TRP A 545 4.68 0.65 -10.03
N ALA A 546 4.26 0.70 -8.76
CA ALA A 546 3.97 -0.48 -7.96
C ALA A 546 2.88 -1.35 -8.60
N ASP A 547 1.76 -0.74 -8.99
CA ASP A 547 0.67 -1.44 -9.69
C ASP A 547 1.15 -2.09 -10.98
N ARG A 548 1.99 -1.39 -11.78
CA ARG A 548 2.62 -1.98 -12.97
C ARG A 548 3.40 -3.23 -12.64
N LEU A 549 4.28 -3.15 -11.63
CA LEU A 549 5.12 -4.28 -11.23
C LEU A 549 4.26 -5.43 -10.72
N GLY A 550 3.28 -5.14 -9.86
CA GLY A 550 2.33 -6.13 -9.34
C GLY A 550 1.54 -6.83 -10.44
N LYS A 551 1.06 -6.11 -11.46
CA LYS A 551 0.38 -6.71 -12.63
C LYS A 551 1.30 -7.64 -13.42
N LEU A 552 2.50 -7.20 -13.78
CA LEU A 552 3.47 -8.02 -14.51
C LEU A 552 3.83 -9.30 -13.73
N LEU A 553 3.91 -9.20 -12.41
CA LEU A 553 4.16 -10.36 -11.55
C LEU A 553 2.96 -11.31 -11.49
N LYS A 554 1.72 -10.79 -11.39
CA LYS A 554 0.49 -11.60 -11.44
C LYS A 554 0.29 -12.30 -12.78
N GLU A 555 0.68 -11.67 -13.88
CA GLU A 555 0.63 -12.27 -15.22
C GLU A 555 1.63 -13.42 -15.37
N ARG A 556 2.79 -13.31 -14.71
CA ARG A 556 3.87 -14.30 -14.82
C ARG A 556 3.77 -15.43 -13.81
N PHE A 557 3.32 -15.16 -12.59
CA PHE A 557 3.40 -16.08 -11.45
C PHE A 557 2.02 -16.38 -10.87
N ARG A 558 1.85 -17.61 -10.32
CA ARG A 558 0.69 -17.94 -9.49
C ARG A 558 0.83 -17.29 -8.11
N VAL A 559 0.23 -16.11 -7.93
CA VAL A 559 0.25 -15.40 -6.65
C VAL A 559 -0.80 -16.00 -5.69
N LEU A 560 -0.34 -16.53 -4.55
CA LEU A 560 -1.20 -17.05 -3.48
C LEU A 560 -1.66 -15.93 -2.54
N GLU A 561 -0.77 -14.97 -2.30
CA GLU A 561 -1.01 -13.82 -1.44
C GLU A 561 -0.24 -12.62 -1.99
N LEU A 562 -0.87 -11.44 -1.97
CA LEU A 562 -0.24 -10.17 -2.33
C LEU A 562 -0.38 -9.20 -1.16
N ILE A 563 0.75 -8.61 -0.75
CA ILE A 563 0.80 -7.50 0.20
C ILE A 563 1.35 -6.28 -0.51
N GLU A 564 0.60 -5.18 -0.51
CA GLU A 564 1.06 -3.90 -1.04
C GLU A 564 1.27 -2.93 0.12
N THR A 565 2.36 -2.18 0.10
CA THR A 565 2.72 -1.26 1.19
C THR A 565 3.51 -0.06 0.70
N ASP A 566 3.53 1.00 1.52
CA ASP A 566 4.45 2.11 1.35
C ASP A 566 5.81 1.78 1.98
N ILE A 567 6.88 2.27 1.36
CA ILE A 567 8.21 2.28 1.96
C ILE A 567 8.23 3.36 3.05
N GLY A 568 8.50 2.95 4.28
CA GLY A 568 8.50 3.81 5.46
C GLY A 568 9.64 4.82 5.50
N PRO A 569 9.53 5.88 6.33
CA PRO A 569 10.51 6.95 6.50
C PRO A 569 11.98 6.51 6.61
N VAL A 570 12.29 5.45 7.36
CA VAL A 570 13.68 5.02 7.58
C VAL A 570 14.25 4.41 6.31
N VAL A 571 13.53 3.50 5.66
CA VAL A 571 13.98 2.90 4.39
C VAL A 571 13.98 3.95 3.28
N GLY A 572 12.96 4.81 3.24
CA GLY A 572 12.79 5.91 2.29
C GLY A 572 13.91 6.96 2.35
N THR A 573 14.52 7.17 3.51
CA THR A 573 15.72 8.02 3.66
C THR A 573 16.89 7.51 2.79
N HIS A 574 17.00 6.20 2.61
CA HIS A 574 18.07 5.57 1.83
C HIS A 574 17.66 5.26 0.40
N THR A 575 16.38 5.00 0.09
CA THR A 575 15.95 4.66 -1.27
C THR A 575 15.42 5.86 -2.07
N GLY A 576 14.91 6.89 -1.38
CA GLY A 576 14.33 8.09 -1.97
C GLY A 576 12.95 7.90 -2.61
N PRO A 577 12.26 9.00 -2.93
CA PRO A 577 10.99 8.96 -3.66
C PRO A 577 11.18 8.37 -5.06
N GLY A 578 10.14 7.69 -5.56
CA GLY A 578 10.17 6.96 -6.83
C GLY A 578 10.75 5.53 -6.72
N CYS A 579 11.19 5.09 -5.54
CA CYS A 579 11.60 3.71 -5.33
C CYS A 579 10.41 2.76 -5.46
N VAL A 580 10.59 1.64 -6.17
CA VAL A 580 9.59 0.57 -6.32
C VAL A 580 10.30 -0.77 -6.31
N GLY A 581 9.78 -1.70 -5.51
CA GLY A 581 10.34 -3.04 -5.41
C GLY A 581 9.30 -4.10 -5.14
N CYS A 582 9.73 -5.35 -5.30
CA CYS A 582 8.95 -6.51 -4.92
C CYS A 582 9.80 -7.49 -4.12
N VAL A 583 9.12 -8.25 -3.26
CA VAL A 583 9.67 -9.37 -2.52
C VAL A 583 8.87 -10.60 -2.91
N VAL A 584 9.57 -11.66 -3.29
CA VAL A 584 8.95 -12.94 -3.63
C VAL A 584 9.49 -14.04 -2.75
N PHE A 585 8.57 -14.81 -2.16
CA PHE A 585 8.85 -16.07 -1.48
C PHE A 585 8.02 -17.18 -2.11
N GLN A 586 8.67 -18.29 -2.48
CA GLN A 586 8.02 -19.48 -3.03
C GLN A 586 7.99 -20.57 -1.94
N PRO A 587 6.87 -20.74 -1.22
CA PRO A 587 6.74 -21.77 -0.19
C PRO A 587 6.77 -23.17 -0.81
N THR A 588 7.28 -24.13 -0.07
CA THR A 588 7.02 -25.55 -0.36
C THR A 588 5.59 -25.94 0.02
N ALA A 589 5.14 -27.12 -0.40
CA ALA A 589 3.83 -27.65 -0.01
C ALA A 589 3.70 -27.86 1.51
N GLU A 590 4.80 -28.14 2.20
CA GLU A 590 4.85 -28.34 3.65
C GLU A 590 4.86 -27.00 4.41
N GLU A 591 5.43 -25.96 3.82
CA GLU A 591 5.51 -24.63 4.42
C GLU A 591 4.19 -23.87 4.32
N TRP A 592 3.48 -24.00 3.20
CA TRP A 592 2.28 -23.21 2.96
C TRP A 592 1.24 -23.30 4.09
N PRO A 593 0.89 -24.48 4.63
CA PRO A 593 -0.03 -24.58 5.77
C PRO A 593 0.44 -23.82 7.02
N LEU A 594 1.75 -23.61 7.22
CA LEU A 594 2.32 -22.94 8.38
C LEU A 594 2.27 -21.42 8.26
N ILE A 595 2.33 -20.90 7.04
CA ILE A 595 2.51 -19.47 6.77
C ILE A 595 1.41 -18.85 5.91
N ARG A 596 0.42 -19.63 5.47
CA ARG A 596 -0.77 -19.09 4.80
C ARG A 596 -1.50 -18.13 5.74
N PRO A 597 -2.20 -17.12 5.19
CA PRO A 597 -3.15 -16.33 5.96
C PRO A 597 -3.99 -17.22 6.87
N LEU A 598 -4.28 -16.73 8.07
CA LEU A 598 -5.20 -17.42 8.95
C LEU A 598 -6.59 -17.26 8.32
N ASP A 599 -7.19 -18.37 7.91
CA ASP A 599 -8.55 -18.37 7.39
C ASP A 599 -9.50 -18.03 8.56
N ASP A 600 -10.62 -17.34 8.31
CA ASP A 600 -11.66 -17.01 9.30
C ASP A 600 -12.39 -18.27 9.89
N GLY A 601 -11.73 -19.43 9.95
CA GLY A 601 -12.36 -20.70 10.35
C GLY A 601 -11.44 -21.92 10.44
N GLU A 602 -10.13 -21.75 10.60
CA GLU A 602 -9.24 -22.84 11.02
C GLU A 602 -8.50 -22.47 12.32
N GLU A 603 -9.11 -22.78 13.46
CA GLU A 603 -8.41 -23.12 14.72
C GLU A 603 -8.85 -24.50 15.21
#